data_AF-A1WUB9-F1
#
_entry.id   AF-A1WUB9-F1
#
_cell.length_a   1.000
_cell.length_b   1.000
_cell.length_c   1.000
_cell.angle_alpha   90.00
_cell.angle_beta   90.00
_cell.angle_gamma   90.00
#
_symmetry.space_group_name_H-M   'P 1'
#
loop_
_entity.id
_entity.type
_entity.pdbx_description
1 polymer ?
#
loop_
_entity_poly.entity_id
_entity_poly.type
_entity_poly.pdbx_seq_one_letter_code
_entity_poly.pdbx_strand_id
1 'polypeptide(L)'
;MSKGAERLRPVERLTDQRKEQAASQLARAEGELRQGEARLEEILEMRQEYRRQLNQDGAIEAARLRDYNAFLTRLDEAIVQQRQQIAQLQRRVTQLHKEWLRRWGEHRTIEKVVERRAEAEQAEAERRERQKSDEVARMLYHAVQRGDLPGKGG
;
A
#
# COMPACT_ATOMS: atom_id res chain seq x y z
N MET A 1 -27.37 2.98 -13.76
CA MET A 1 -26.23 3.38 -12.90
C MET A 1 -26.35 4.87 -12.61
N SER A 2 -26.03 5.30 -11.39
CA SER A 2 -26.38 6.63 -10.89
C SER A 2 -25.23 7.65 -10.99
N LYS A 3 -25.57 8.91 -11.31
CA LYS A 3 -24.65 10.01 -11.66
C LYS A 3 -23.76 10.49 -10.51
N GLY A 4 -24.17 10.33 -9.24
CA GLY A 4 -23.44 10.88 -8.09
C GLY A 4 -22.26 10.01 -7.66
N ALA A 5 -22.49 8.71 -7.45
CA ALA A 5 -21.42 7.75 -7.20
C ALA A 5 -20.43 7.66 -8.39
N GLU A 6 -20.92 7.75 -9.63
CA GLU A 6 -20.11 7.72 -10.84
C GLU A 6 -19.12 8.90 -10.95
N ARG A 7 -19.48 10.07 -10.42
CA ARG A 7 -18.60 11.25 -10.36
C ARG A 7 -17.43 11.11 -9.38
N LEU A 8 -17.56 10.25 -8.37
CA LEU A 8 -16.51 10.04 -7.36
C LEU A 8 -15.56 8.89 -7.72
N ARG A 9 -15.95 7.98 -8.61
CA ARG A 9 -15.07 6.87 -9.09
C ARG A 9 -13.72 7.34 -9.63
N PRO A 10 -13.58 8.44 -10.39
CA PRO A 10 -12.27 8.92 -10.82
C PRO A 10 -11.38 9.35 -9.64
N VAL A 11 -11.96 9.93 -8.60
CA VAL A 11 -11.24 10.35 -7.39
C VAL A 11 -10.79 9.14 -6.59
N GLU A 12 -11.66 8.14 -6.45
CA GLU A 12 -11.33 6.86 -5.81
C GLU A 12 -10.18 6.13 -6.51
N ARG A 13 -10.23 6.03 -7.84
CA ARG A 13 -9.12 5.45 -8.62
C ARG A 13 -7.81 6.23 -8.46
N LEU A 14 -7.88 7.56 -8.40
CA LEU A 14 -6.70 8.38 -8.20
C LEU A 14 -6.08 8.17 -6.81
N THR A 15 -6.90 8.08 -5.75
CA THR A 15 -6.40 7.81 -4.40
C THR A 15 -5.85 6.39 -4.28
N ASP A 16 -6.45 5.43 -4.98
CA ASP A 16 -5.97 4.05 -5.07
C ASP A 16 -4.57 3.98 -5.71
N GLN A 17 -4.41 4.60 -6.89
CA GLN A 17 -3.11 4.67 -7.58
C GLN A 17 -2.03 5.33 -6.71
N ARG A 18 -2.36 6.39 -5.97
CA ARG A 18 -1.42 7.05 -5.05
C ARG A 18 -1.02 6.13 -3.89
N LYS A 19 -1.97 5.35 -3.34
CA LYS A 19 -1.70 4.34 -2.31
C LYS A 19 -0.77 3.26 -2.85
N GLU A 20 -1.03 2.74 -4.05
CA GLU A 20 -0.18 1.72 -4.70
C GLU A 20 1.23 2.23 -5.00
N GLN A 21 1.35 3.46 -5.50
CA GLN A 21 2.65 4.11 -5.73
C GLN A 21 3.44 4.26 -4.43
N ALA A 22 2.79 4.66 -3.33
CA ALA A 22 3.44 4.75 -2.02
C ALA A 22 3.88 3.37 -1.50
N ALA A 23 3.07 2.32 -1.70
CA ALA A 23 3.40 0.95 -1.35
C ALA A 23 4.62 0.43 -2.13
N SER A 24 4.67 0.70 -3.44
CA SER A 24 5.81 0.32 -4.29
C SER A 24 7.11 1.00 -3.86
N GLN A 25 7.04 2.29 -3.51
CA GLN A 25 8.21 3.02 -2.99
C GLN A 25 8.69 2.46 -1.65
N LEU A 26 7.76 2.15 -0.74
CA LEU A 26 8.08 1.51 0.54
C LEU A 26 8.78 0.16 0.32
N ALA A 27 8.19 -0.71 -0.50
CA ALA A 27 8.74 -2.04 -0.79
C ALA A 27 10.16 -1.97 -1.38
N ARG A 28 10.42 -0.99 -2.26
CA ARG A 28 11.76 -0.73 -2.80
C ARG A 28 12.75 -0.34 -1.69
N ALA A 29 12.37 0.61 -0.83
CA ALA A 29 13.25 1.08 0.25
C ALA A 29 13.53 -0.02 1.28
N GLU A 30 12.55 -0.87 1.59
CA GLU A 30 12.76 -2.05 2.43
C GLU A 30 13.70 -3.07 1.78
N GLY A 31 13.62 -3.23 0.45
CA GLY A 31 14.56 -4.05 -0.32
C GLY A 31 15.99 -3.50 -0.24
N GLU A 32 16.17 -2.19 -0.43
CA GLU A 32 17.47 -1.51 -0.30
C GLU A 32 18.03 -1.64 1.14
N LEU A 33 17.17 -1.55 2.17
CA LEU A 33 17.57 -1.77 3.56
C LEU A 33 18.08 -3.20 3.78
N ARG A 34 17.31 -4.22 3.36
CA ARG A 34 17.72 -5.63 3.49
C ARG A 34 19.04 -5.92 2.78
N GLN A 35 19.24 -5.38 1.58
CA GLN A 35 20.51 -5.52 0.86
C GLN A 35 21.65 -4.84 1.62
N GLY A 36 21.40 -3.67 2.21
CA GLY A 36 22.37 -2.97 3.02
C GLY A 36 22.78 -3.75 4.27
N GLU A 37 21.81 -4.39 4.94
CA GLU A 37 22.05 -5.24 6.12
C GLU A 37 22.83 -6.51 5.76
N ALA A 38 22.47 -7.19 4.66
CA ALA A 38 23.21 -8.35 4.15
C ALA A 38 24.68 -8.00 3.81
N ARG A 39 24.91 -6.86 3.14
CA ARG A 39 26.26 -6.36 2.85
C ARG A 39 27.08 -6.14 4.13
N LEU A 40 26.45 -5.61 5.19
CA LEU A 40 27.14 -5.40 6.46
C LEU A 40 27.55 -6.74 7.09
N GLU A 41 26.68 -7.74 7.03
CA GLU A 41 26.97 -9.10 7.52
C GLU A 41 28.17 -9.70 6.78
N GLU A 42 28.18 -9.65 5.44
CA GLU A 42 29.32 -10.10 4.63
C GLU A 42 30.65 -9.45 5.04
N ILE A 43 30.66 -8.12 5.29
CA ILE A 43 31.88 -7.41 5.71
C ILE A 43 32.32 -7.85 7.10
N LEU A 44 31.38 -8.07 8.01
CA LEU A 44 31.66 -8.53 9.38
C LEU A 44 32.22 -9.97 9.38
N GLU A 45 31.65 -10.85 8.58
CA GLU A 45 32.14 -12.23 8.39
C GLU A 45 33.54 -12.23 7.81
N MET A 46 33.79 -11.47 6.75
CA MET A 46 35.11 -11.33 6.14
C MET A 46 36.14 -10.81 7.15
N ARG A 47 35.77 -9.82 7.98
CA ARG A 47 36.64 -9.30 9.04
C ARG A 47 36.96 -10.37 10.09
N GLN A 48 35.98 -11.18 10.48
CA GLN A 48 36.17 -12.24 11.46
C GLN A 48 37.08 -13.35 10.91
N GLU A 49 36.83 -13.77 9.67
CA GLU A 49 37.64 -14.79 9.00
C GLU A 49 39.10 -14.34 8.87
N TYR A 50 39.32 -13.10 8.45
CA TYR A 50 40.66 -12.55 8.30
C TYR A 50 41.42 -12.47 9.64
N ARG A 51 40.71 -12.17 10.75
CA ARG A 51 41.29 -12.23 12.10
C ARG A 51 41.63 -13.65 12.54
N ARG A 52 40.82 -14.65 12.17
CA ARG A 52 41.08 -16.06 12.49
C ARG A 52 42.34 -16.56 11.79
N GLN A 53 42.49 -16.26 10.51
CA GLN A 53 43.66 -16.66 9.71
C GLN A 53 44.97 -16.13 10.33
N LEU A 54 44.98 -14.88 10.79
CA LEU A 54 46.17 -14.30 11.43
C LEU A 54 46.59 -15.04 12.71
N ASN A 55 45.63 -15.51 13.50
CA ASN A 55 45.90 -16.19 14.77
C ASN A 55 46.45 -17.62 14.58
N GLN A 56 46.29 -18.22 13.40
CA GLN A 56 46.75 -19.59 13.09
C GLN A 56 48.19 -19.63 12.56
N ASP A 57 48.66 -18.54 11.93
CA ASP A 57 49.93 -18.45 11.19
C ASP A 57 51.17 -18.13 12.06
N GLY A 58 51.26 -18.65 13.29
CA GLY A 58 52.31 -18.35 14.29
C GLY A 58 53.68 -17.87 13.75
N ALA A 59 54.12 -16.70 14.25
CA ALA A 59 55.26 -15.88 13.82
C ALA A 59 55.09 -15.20 12.45
N ILE A 60 54.57 -13.97 12.49
CA ILE A 60 54.21 -13.18 11.30
C ILE A 60 55.35 -12.20 10.96
N GLU A 61 55.78 -12.23 9.70
CA GLU A 61 56.74 -11.27 9.15
C GLU A 61 56.20 -9.83 9.24
N ALA A 62 57.05 -8.85 9.60
CA ALA A 62 56.63 -7.47 9.86
C ALA A 62 55.88 -6.81 8.68
N ALA A 63 56.19 -7.20 7.44
CA ALA A 63 55.48 -6.75 6.25
C ALA A 63 54.02 -7.27 6.22
N ARG A 64 53.82 -8.56 6.51
CA ARG A 64 52.49 -9.20 6.58
C ARG A 64 51.63 -8.60 7.70
N LEU A 65 52.24 -8.20 8.83
CA LEU A 65 51.54 -7.46 9.90
C LEU A 65 51.07 -6.07 9.46
N ARG A 66 51.84 -5.36 8.63
CA ARG A 66 51.48 -4.02 8.14
C ARG A 66 50.29 -4.11 7.18
N ASP A 67 50.35 -5.03 6.21
CA ASP A 67 49.27 -5.25 5.24
C ASP A 67 47.98 -5.71 5.94
N TYR A 68 48.11 -6.56 6.96
CA TYR A 68 47.00 -6.97 7.81
C TYR A 68 46.28 -5.78 8.46
N ASN A 69 47.03 -4.89 9.12
CA ASN A 69 46.45 -3.72 9.79
C ASN A 69 45.77 -2.79 8.77
N ALA A 70 46.41 -2.55 7.61
CA ALA A 70 45.83 -1.71 6.58
C ALA A 70 44.50 -2.28 6.03
N PHE A 71 44.42 -3.59 5.81
CA PHE A 71 43.18 -4.22 5.36
C PHE A 71 42.08 -4.17 6.42
N LEU A 72 42.40 -4.45 7.69
CA LEU A 72 41.43 -4.33 8.77
C LEU A 72 40.90 -2.91 8.93
N THR A 73 41.77 -1.89 8.81
CA THR A 73 41.33 -0.49 8.83
C THR A 73 40.31 -0.21 7.72
N ARG A 74 40.54 -0.69 6.50
CA ARG A 74 39.58 -0.54 5.39
C ARG A 74 38.25 -1.25 5.67
N LEU A 75 38.27 -2.44 6.26
CA LEU A 75 37.04 -3.13 6.65
C LEU A 75 36.28 -2.37 7.74
N ASP A 76 36.98 -1.82 8.72
CA ASP A 76 36.39 -1.03 9.79
C ASP A 76 35.76 0.27 9.25
N GLU A 77 36.45 0.95 8.34
CA GLU A 77 35.90 2.10 7.61
C GLU A 77 34.64 1.73 6.81
N ALA A 78 34.68 0.62 6.07
CA ALA A 78 33.54 0.13 5.30
C ALA A 78 32.35 -0.22 6.20
N ILE A 79 32.58 -0.84 7.38
CA ILE A 79 31.54 -1.12 8.37
C ILE A 79 30.88 0.17 8.87
N VAL A 80 31.69 1.19 9.19
CA VAL A 80 31.16 2.48 9.64
C VAL A 80 30.30 3.13 8.56
N GLN A 81 30.78 3.17 7.31
CA GLN A 81 30.03 3.72 6.18
C GLN A 81 28.73 2.94 5.94
N GLN A 82 28.79 1.60 5.93
CA GLN A 82 27.63 0.74 5.70
C GLN A 82 26.57 0.94 6.79
N ARG A 83 26.98 1.05 8.07
CA ARG A 83 26.05 1.34 9.18
C ARG A 83 25.38 2.71 9.04
N GLN A 84 26.13 3.73 8.60
CA GLN A 84 25.55 5.05 8.35
C GLN A 84 24.53 5.01 7.22
N GLN A 85 24.80 4.28 6.14
CA GLN A 85 23.86 4.08 5.04
C GLN A 85 22.61 3.33 5.49
N ILE A 86 22.74 2.25 6.25
CA ILE A 86 21.61 1.52 6.84
C ILE A 86 20.75 2.45 7.71
N ALA A 87 21.36 3.27 8.56
CA ALA A 87 20.61 4.22 9.39
C ALA A 87 19.83 5.26 8.56
N GLN A 88 20.37 5.69 7.42
CA GLN A 88 19.64 6.55 6.47
C GLN A 88 18.46 5.80 5.82
N LEU A 89 18.68 4.56 5.40
CA LEU A 89 17.64 3.71 4.80
C LEU A 89 16.51 3.40 5.80
N GLN A 90 16.82 3.10 7.06
CA GLN A 90 15.82 2.89 8.12
C GLN A 90 14.94 4.13 8.34
N ARG A 91 15.55 5.32 8.35
CA ARG A 91 14.79 6.59 8.39
C ARG A 91 13.91 6.74 7.16
N ARG A 92 14.42 6.41 5.96
CA ARG A 92 13.66 6.49 4.71
C ARG A 92 12.46 5.54 4.70
N VAL A 93 12.65 4.28 5.10
CA VAL A 93 11.57 3.28 5.26
C VAL A 93 10.51 3.80 6.21
N THR A 94 10.92 4.32 7.37
CA THR A 94 9.97 4.88 8.36
C THR A 94 9.13 6.02 7.77
N GLN A 95 9.74 6.92 6.99
CA GLN A 95 9.02 8.02 6.35
C GLN A 95 8.06 7.53 5.25
N LEU A 96 8.51 6.60 4.41
CA LEU A 96 7.68 6.01 3.36
C LEU A 96 6.51 5.21 3.94
N HIS A 97 6.72 4.53 5.07
CA HIS A 97 5.67 3.79 5.76
C HIS A 97 4.58 4.73 6.27
N LYS A 98 4.95 5.88 6.88
CA LYS A 98 4.01 6.92 7.29
C LYS A 98 3.22 7.49 6.11
N GLU A 99 3.90 7.74 4.99
CA GLU A 99 3.27 8.24 3.77
C GLU A 99 2.27 7.22 3.21
N TRP A 100 2.65 5.94 3.14
CA TRP A 100 1.77 4.87 2.69
C TRP A 100 0.51 4.76 3.56
N LEU A 101 0.66 4.79 4.89
CA LEU A 101 -0.48 4.79 5.82
C LEU A 101 -1.41 5.99 5.60
N ARG A 102 -0.85 7.19 5.36
CA ARG A 102 -1.65 8.37 5.04
C ARG A 102 -2.45 8.20 3.76
N ARG A 103 -1.81 7.71 2.68
CA ARG A 103 -2.49 7.45 1.40
C ARG A 103 -3.56 6.37 1.51
N TRP A 104 -3.28 5.33 2.28
CA TRP A 104 -4.26 4.29 2.58
C TRP A 104 -5.49 4.86 3.29
N GLY A 105 -5.30 5.72 4.31
CA GLY A 105 -6.39 6.39 5.01
C GLY A 105 -7.21 7.33 4.12
N GLU A 106 -6.53 8.10 3.25
CA GLU A 106 -7.17 8.97 2.23
C GLU A 106 -8.06 8.13 1.30
N HIS A 107 -7.53 7.03 0.77
CA HIS A 107 -8.27 6.14 -0.12
C HIS A 107 -9.47 5.51 0.58
N ARG A 108 -9.27 4.94 1.79
CA ARG A 108 -10.34 4.33 2.59
C ARG A 108 -11.46 5.32 2.95
N THR A 109 -11.13 6.60 3.07
CA THR A 109 -12.13 7.65 3.31
C THR A 109 -12.98 7.89 2.07
N ILE A 110 -12.36 7.99 0.89
CA ILE A 110 -13.08 8.17 -0.38
C ILE A 110 -13.94 6.95 -0.71
N GLU A 111 -13.40 5.75 -0.57
CA GLU A 111 -14.11 4.48 -0.76
C GLU A 111 -15.43 4.45 0.05
N LYS A 112 -15.36 4.76 1.36
CA LYS A 112 -16.56 4.85 2.22
C LYS A 112 -17.57 5.90 1.75
N VAL A 113 -17.11 7.00 1.18
CA VAL A 113 -18.01 8.04 0.65
C VAL A 113 -18.71 7.55 -0.63
N VAL A 114 -17.98 6.84 -1.50
CA VAL A 114 -18.54 6.23 -2.71
C VAL A 114 -19.58 5.18 -2.35
N GLU A 115 -19.27 4.28 -1.42
CA GLU A 115 -20.19 3.24 -0.92
C GLU A 115 -21.50 3.85 -0.39
N ARG A 116 -21.40 4.80 0.55
CA ARG A 116 -22.58 5.47 1.13
C ARG A 116 -23.43 6.19 0.09
N ARG A 117 -22.80 6.79 -0.93
CA ARG A 117 -23.52 7.46 -2.03
C ARG A 117 -24.26 6.44 -2.89
N ALA A 118 -23.63 5.31 -3.22
CA ALA A 118 -24.27 4.25 -3.98
C ALA A 118 -25.47 3.65 -3.24
N GLU A 119 -25.34 3.40 -1.93
CA GLU A 119 -26.43 2.90 -1.08
C GLU A 119 -27.61 3.87 -1.00
N ALA A 120 -27.34 5.16 -0.75
CA ALA A 120 -28.39 6.18 -0.68
C ALA A 120 -29.17 6.30 -2.00
N GLU A 121 -28.46 6.28 -3.13
CA GLU A 121 -29.08 6.38 -4.45
C GLU A 121 -29.91 5.13 -4.81
N GLN A 122 -29.44 3.94 -4.41
CA GLN A 122 -30.20 2.69 -4.56
C GLN A 122 -31.50 2.74 -3.73
N ALA A 123 -31.42 3.16 -2.47
CA ALA A 123 -32.59 3.31 -1.61
C ALA A 123 -33.61 4.32 -2.18
N GLU A 124 -33.14 5.44 -2.74
CA GLU A 124 -34.03 6.39 -3.42
C GLU A 124 -34.67 5.81 -4.69
N ALA A 125 -33.95 5.02 -5.47
CA ALA A 125 -34.48 4.37 -6.66
C ALA A 125 -35.59 3.37 -6.29
N GLU A 126 -35.36 2.52 -5.29
CA GLU A 126 -36.35 1.58 -4.77
C GLU A 126 -37.59 2.28 -4.19
N ARG A 127 -37.40 3.44 -3.53
CA ARG A 127 -38.52 4.24 -3.03
C ARG A 127 -39.35 4.81 -4.19
N ARG A 128 -38.71 5.32 -5.23
CA ARG A 128 -39.37 5.85 -6.44
C ARG A 128 -40.13 4.75 -7.20
N GLU A 129 -39.56 3.55 -7.29
CA GLU A 129 -40.20 2.41 -7.94
C GLU A 129 -41.44 1.93 -7.18
N ARG A 130 -41.34 1.80 -5.85
CA ARG A 130 -42.49 1.47 -4.99
C ARG A 130 -43.62 2.49 -5.14
N GLN A 131 -43.31 3.79 -5.12
CA GLN A 131 -44.32 4.84 -5.30
C GLN A 131 -45.06 4.74 -6.64
N LYS A 132 -44.34 4.48 -7.74
CA LYS A 132 -44.97 4.29 -9.06
C LYS A 132 -45.85 3.04 -9.10
N SER A 133 -45.39 1.94 -8.51
CA SER A 133 -46.18 0.71 -8.43
C SER A 133 -47.48 0.93 -7.65
N ASP A 134 -47.42 1.62 -6.50
CA ASP A 134 -48.59 1.93 -5.69
C ASP A 134 -49.57 2.85 -6.42
N GLU A 135 -49.08 3.82 -7.20
CA GLU A 135 -49.91 4.72 -8.01
C GLU A 135 -50.63 3.96 -9.13
N VAL A 136 -49.93 3.09 -9.86
CA VAL A 136 -50.52 2.24 -10.89
C VAL A 136 -51.56 1.29 -10.28
N ALA A 137 -51.25 0.66 -9.14
CA ALA A 137 -52.19 -0.21 -8.43
C ALA A 137 -53.46 0.55 -8.01
N ARG A 138 -53.32 1.77 -7.49
CA ARG A 138 -54.47 2.64 -7.16
C ARG A 138 -55.28 3.01 -8.40
N MET A 139 -54.63 3.38 -9.50
CA MET A 139 -55.32 3.72 -10.76
C MET A 139 -56.13 2.54 -11.30
N LEU A 140 -55.53 1.34 -11.31
CA LEU A 140 -56.20 0.10 -11.72
C LEU A 140 -57.38 -0.22 -10.80
N TYR A 141 -57.20 -0.11 -9.48
CA TYR A 141 -58.28 -0.31 -8.52
C TYR A 141 -59.45 0.66 -8.76
N HIS A 142 -59.15 1.93 -9.00
CA HIS A 142 -60.16 2.96 -9.26
C HIS A 142 -60.86 2.81 -10.62
N ALA A 143 -60.19 2.22 -11.62
CA ALA A 143 -60.76 1.89 -12.92
C ALA A 143 -61.70 0.67 -12.83
N VAL A 144 -61.31 -0.35 -12.07
CA VAL A 144 -62.15 -1.53 -11.77
C VAL A 144 -63.44 -1.11 -11.06
N GLN A 145 -63.36 -0.21 -10.07
CA GLN A 145 -64.54 0.28 -9.34
C GLN A 145 -65.49 1.16 -10.17
N ARG A 146 -65.00 1.81 -11.24
CA ARG A 146 -65.83 2.63 -12.13
C ARG A 146 -66.55 1.82 -13.22
N GLY A 147 -66.20 0.54 -13.41
CA GLY A 147 -66.82 -0.32 -14.43
C GLY A 147 -66.25 -0.13 -15.85
N ASP A 148 -65.15 0.62 -16.01
CA ASP A 148 -64.58 1.00 -17.31
C ASP A 148 -63.67 -0.08 -17.95
N LEU A 149 -63.73 -1.33 -17.49
CA LEU A 149 -62.97 -2.41 -18.11
C LEU A 149 -63.69 -2.89 -19.39
N PRO A 150 -63.00 -2.96 -20.56
CA PRO A 150 -63.58 -3.62 -21.72
C PRO A 150 -63.90 -5.07 -21.33
N GLY A 151 -65.18 -5.43 -21.47
CA GLY A 151 -65.72 -6.69 -21.01
C GLY A 151 -64.93 -7.87 -21.54
N LYS A 152 -64.74 -8.87 -20.68
CA LYS A 152 -64.70 -10.26 -21.14
C LYS A 152 -66.07 -10.56 -21.75
N GLY A 153 -66.24 -10.25 -23.03
CA GLY A 153 -67.20 -10.93 -23.90
C GLY A 153 -66.75 -12.38 -24.07
N GLY A 154 -67.73 -13.29 -24.08
CA GLY A 154 -67.58 -14.74 -24.03
C GLY A 154 -66.82 -15.38 -25.18
#